data_AF-A0A1D6IZJ1-F1
#
_entry.id   AF-A0A1D6IZJ1-F1
#
_cell.length_a   1.000
_cell.length_b   1.000
_cell.length_c   1.000
_cell.angle_alpha   90.00
_cell.angle_beta   90.00
_cell.angle_gamma   90.00
#
_symmetry.space_group_name_H-M   'P 1'
#
loop_
_entity.id
_entity.type
_entity.pdbx_description
1 polymer ?
#
loop_
_entity_poly.entity_id
_entity_poly.type
_entity_poly.pdbx_seq_one_letter_code
_entity_poly.pdbx_strand_id
1 'polypeptide(L)'
;MERRWWNEMIAKSKLTFVRDRIVEEYFWMNGACYDPPYSLSRIILTKITGLITIIDDMFDTHGTTEDCMKFAEAFGRWDESAIHLLPEYMKDFYILMLETFQSFEDALGPEKSYRVLYLKQAASILHIIYPLMSALYVHESILKEHTVIVII
;
A
#
# COMPACT_ATOMS: atom_id res chain seq x y z
N MET A 1 7.27 16.80 7.73
CA MET A 1 7.46 15.56 8.54
C MET A 1 7.33 14.32 7.65
N GLU A 2 6.35 14.35 6.75
CA GLU A 2 6.00 13.42 5.68
C GLU A 2 7.16 13.16 4.72
N ARG A 3 7.79 14.22 4.19
CA ARG A 3 8.92 14.08 3.25
C ARG A 3 10.15 13.37 3.86
N ARG A 4 10.41 13.56 5.15
CA ARG A 4 11.50 12.85 5.83
C ARG A 4 11.17 11.36 5.94
N TRP A 5 9.97 11.02 6.41
CA TRP A 5 9.50 9.64 6.48
C TRP A 5 9.55 8.96 5.11
N TRP A 6 9.09 9.64 4.05
CA TRP A 6 9.11 9.09 2.69
C TRP A 6 10.52 8.80 2.19
N ASN A 7 11.44 9.75 2.37
CA ASN A 7 12.83 9.55 1.98
C ASN A 7 13.47 8.38 2.74
N GLU A 8 13.17 8.24 4.04
CA GLU A 8 13.63 7.10 4.85
C GLU A 8 13.01 5.78 4.38
N MET A 9 11.71 5.78 4.02
CA MET A 9 11.00 4.63 3.46
C MET A 9 11.65 4.13 2.18
N ILE A 10 11.85 5.01 1.19
CA ILE A 10 12.45 4.65 -0.10
C ILE A 10 13.91 4.23 0.05
N ALA A 11 14.68 4.94 0.88
CA ALA A 11 16.09 4.62 1.09
C ALA A 11 16.28 3.24 1.75
N LYS A 12 15.44 2.89 2.73
CA LYS A 12 15.54 1.63 3.45
C LYS A 12 14.92 0.45 2.70
N SER A 13 13.82 0.66 1.98
CA SER A 13 13.17 -0.39 1.20
C SER A 13 13.96 -0.77 -0.06
N LYS A 14 14.85 0.11 -0.54
CA LYS A 14 15.67 -0.08 -1.75
C LYS A 14 14.82 -0.30 -3.02
N LEU A 15 13.55 0.11 -2.99
CA LEU A 15 12.65 0.01 -4.13
C LEU A 15 12.90 1.17 -5.10
N THR A 16 13.80 0.98 -6.05
CA THR A 16 14.22 2.04 -7.00
C THR A 16 13.19 2.34 -8.10
N PHE A 17 12.15 1.51 -8.23
CA PHE A 17 11.11 1.63 -9.25
C PHE A 17 9.87 2.40 -8.77
N VAL A 18 9.79 2.74 -7.48
CA VAL A 18 8.64 3.45 -6.90
C VAL A 18 8.61 4.91 -7.36
N ARG A 19 7.41 5.40 -7.72
CA ARG A 19 7.15 6.78 -8.11
C ARG A 19 7.20 7.70 -6.88
N ASP A 20 7.93 8.82 -6.96
CA ASP A 20 7.91 9.86 -5.93
C ASP A 20 6.66 10.74 -6.06
N ARG A 21 5.62 10.46 -5.24
CA ARG A 21 4.30 11.13 -5.28
C ARG A 21 3.86 11.73 -3.95
N ILE A 22 4.75 11.78 -2.95
CA ILE A 22 4.37 12.14 -1.58
C ILE A 22 3.81 13.57 -1.45
N VAL A 23 4.21 14.48 -2.35
CA VAL A 23 3.72 15.86 -2.34
C VAL A 23 2.30 15.94 -2.89
N GLU A 24 2.03 15.24 -3.99
CA GLU A 24 0.70 15.15 -4.60
C GLU A 24 -0.28 14.45 -3.66
N GLU A 25 0.16 13.40 -2.98
CA GLU A 25 -0.63 12.69 -1.97
C GLU A 25 -0.97 13.58 -0.77
N TYR A 26 0.00 14.35 -0.27
CA TYR A 26 -0.26 15.33 0.78
C TYR A 26 -1.25 16.40 0.31
N PHE A 27 -1.12 16.86 -0.93
CA PHE A 27 -2.05 17.82 -1.53
C PHE A 27 -3.48 17.27 -1.57
N TRP A 28 -3.68 16.00 -1.95
CA TRP A 28 -4.99 15.34 -1.93
C TRP A 28 -5.58 15.25 -0.52
N MET A 29 -4.78 14.84 0.46
CA MET A 29 -5.27 14.73 1.85
C MET A 29 -5.57 16.09 2.48
N ASN A 30 -4.80 17.11 2.11
CA ASN A 30 -5.10 18.49 2.47
C ASN A 30 -6.43 18.95 1.87
N GLY A 31 -6.75 18.58 0.63
CA GLY A 31 -8.07 18.82 0.03
C GLY A 31 -9.20 18.09 0.73
N ALA A 32 -8.98 16.83 1.15
CA ALA A 32 -10.00 15.99 1.77
C ALA A 32 -10.35 16.40 3.22
N CYS A 33 -9.37 16.88 4.00
CA CYS A 33 -9.58 17.28 5.39
C CYS A 33 -8.75 18.51 5.75
N TYR A 34 -9.08 19.66 5.16
CA TYR A 34 -8.30 20.90 5.29
C TYR A 34 -8.35 21.54 6.68
N ASP A 35 -9.39 21.28 7.49
CA ASP A 35 -9.56 22.00 8.76
C ASP A 35 -8.39 21.75 9.74
N PRO A 36 -7.98 22.76 10.53
CA PRO A 36 -6.84 22.65 11.45
C PRO A 36 -6.86 21.45 12.41
N PRO A 37 -8.01 21.02 13.00
CA PRO A 37 -8.06 19.88 13.91
C PRO A 37 -7.70 18.53 13.26
N TYR A 38 -7.71 18.43 11.94
CA TYR A 38 -7.41 17.19 11.20
C TYR A 38 -5.94 17.05 10.78
N SER A 39 -5.03 17.82 11.37
CA SER A 39 -3.60 17.75 11.02
C SER A 39 -3.02 16.33 11.14
N LEU A 40 -3.31 15.62 12.24
CA LEU A 40 -2.87 14.24 12.43
C LEU A 40 -3.52 13.30 11.40
N SER A 41 -4.81 13.48 11.11
CA SER A 41 -5.52 12.69 10.10
C SER A 41 -4.88 12.87 8.72
N ARG A 42 -4.51 14.10 8.32
CA ARG A 42 -3.80 14.37 7.07
C ARG A 42 -2.48 13.61 7.01
N ILE A 43 -1.67 13.67 8.07
CA ILE A 43 -0.38 12.97 8.14
C ILE A 43 -0.56 11.46 8.00
N ILE A 44 -1.50 10.87 8.74
CA ILE A 44 -1.77 9.43 8.68
C ILE A 44 -2.25 9.02 7.29
N LEU A 45 -3.22 9.75 6.74
CA LEU A 45 -3.77 9.43 5.43
C LEU A 45 -2.74 9.56 4.31
N THR A 46 -1.87 10.59 4.33
CA THR A 46 -0.77 10.74 3.36
C THR A 46 0.20 9.57 3.43
N LYS A 47 0.53 9.08 4.63
CA LYS A 47 1.38 7.89 4.76
C LYS A 47 0.70 6.63 4.23
N ILE A 48 -0.60 6.47 4.48
CA ILE A 48 -1.39 5.35 3.96
C ILE A 48 -1.43 5.39 2.43
N THR A 49 -1.69 6.54 1.81
CA THR A 49 -1.67 6.67 0.35
C THR A 49 -0.29 6.36 -0.23
N GLY A 50 0.78 6.81 0.41
CA GLY A 50 2.14 6.50 -0.04
C GLY A 50 2.48 5.01 0.03
N LEU A 51 2.03 4.31 1.09
CA LEU A 51 2.15 2.85 1.17
C LEU A 51 1.35 2.15 0.06
N ILE A 52 0.14 2.63 -0.24
CA ILE A 52 -0.69 2.09 -1.33
C ILE A 52 0.02 2.29 -2.68
N THR A 53 0.60 3.47 -2.94
CA THR A 53 1.37 3.76 -4.16
C THR A 53 2.57 2.83 -4.31
N ILE A 54 3.29 2.53 -3.22
CA ILE A 54 4.41 1.57 -3.26
C ILE A 54 3.90 0.16 -3.62
N ILE A 55 2.81 -0.29 -3.00
CA ILE A 55 2.22 -1.62 -3.28
C ILE A 55 1.74 -1.71 -4.74
N ASP A 56 1.10 -0.65 -5.24
CA ASP A 56 0.68 -0.53 -6.65
C ASP A 56 1.88 -0.65 -7.59
N ASP A 57 2.95 0.12 -7.34
CA ASP A 57 4.18 0.06 -8.13
C ASP A 57 4.85 -1.32 -8.09
N MET A 58 4.84 -1.97 -6.92
CA MET A 58 5.36 -3.32 -6.77
C MET A 58 4.60 -4.29 -7.66
N PHE A 59 3.27 -4.24 -7.67
CA PHE A 59 2.44 -5.18 -8.43
C PHE A 59 2.41 -4.89 -9.93
N ASP A 60 2.49 -3.62 -10.34
CA ASP A 60 2.43 -3.24 -11.76
C ASP A 60 3.77 -3.37 -12.48
N THR A 61 4.90 -3.23 -11.77
CA THR A 61 6.22 -3.15 -12.43
C THR A 61 7.12 -4.35 -12.21
N HIS A 62 7.02 -5.03 -11.07
CA HIS A 62 7.98 -6.07 -10.66
C HIS A 62 7.35 -7.36 -10.14
N GLY A 63 6.14 -7.30 -9.59
CA GLY A 63 5.47 -8.41 -8.94
C GLY A 63 5.00 -9.47 -9.93
N THR A 64 5.40 -10.71 -9.69
CA THR A 64 4.70 -11.85 -10.31
C THR A 64 3.39 -12.10 -9.58
N THR A 65 2.44 -12.81 -10.22
CA THR A 65 1.20 -13.23 -9.56
C THR A 65 1.45 -13.97 -8.24
N GLU A 66 2.50 -14.81 -8.18
CA GLU A 66 2.89 -15.52 -6.96
C GLU A 66 3.39 -14.56 -5.87
N ASP A 67 4.20 -13.56 -6.24
CA ASP A 67 4.68 -12.55 -5.30
C ASP A 67 3.51 -11.73 -4.73
N CYS A 68 2.55 -11.35 -5.57
CA CYS A 68 1.33 -10.65 -5.15
C CYS A 68 0.52 -11.49 -4.16
N MET A 69 0.39 -12.80 -4.39
CA MET A 69 -0.29 -13.74 -3.47
C MET A 69 0.47 -13.95 -2.15
N LYS A 70 1.80 -13.98 -2.17
CA LYS A 70 2.62 -14.06 -0.94
C LYS A 70 2.51 -12.78 -0.13
N PHE A 71 2.59 -11.63 -0.81
CA PHE A 71 2.38 -10.33 -0.17
C PHE A 71 0.96 -10.23 0.41
N ALA A 72 -0.03 -10.74 -0.31
CA ALA A 72 -1.41 -10.81 0.14
C ALA A 72 -1.57 -11.54 1.47
N GLU A 73 -1.01 -12.74 1.51
CA GLU A 73 -1.05 -13.58 2.70
C GLU A 73 -0.32 -12.91 3.88
N ALA A 74 0.85 -12.32 3.64
CA ALA A 74 1.59 -11.62 4.68
C ALA A 74 0.86 -10.36 5.17
N PHE A 75 0.28 -9.59 4.26
CA PHE A 75 -0.48 -8.39 4.58
C PHE A 75 -1.72 -8.72 5.44
N GLY A 76 -2.40 -9.83 5.16
CA GLY A 76 -3.53 -10.30 5.98
C GLY A 76 -3.16 -10.69 7.42
N ARG A 77 -1.90 -11.06 7.68
CA ARG A 77 -1.41 -11.45 9.01
C ARG A 77 -1.01 -10.26 9.89
N TRP A 78 -0.62 -9.13 9.28
CA TRP A 78 -0.16 -7.92 9.99
C TRP A 78 0.93 -8.18 11.04
N ASP A 79 1.85 -9.12 10.78
CA ASP A 79 2.83 -9.58 11.76
C ASP A 79 4.17 -9.95 11.10
N GLU A 80 5.27 -9.66 11.79
CA GLU A 80 6.63 -9.90 11.29
C GLU A 80 6.91 -11.39 11.01
N SER A 81 6.21 -12.32 11.69
CA SER A 81 6.35 -13.74 11.40
C SER A 81 6.01 -14.07 9.95
N ALA A 82 5.23 -13.25 9.23
CA ALA A 82 4.90 -13.48 7.83
C ALA A 82 6.02 -13.13 6.84
N ILE A 83 7.11 -12.52 7.29
CA ILE A 83 8.21 -12.05 6.42
C ILE A 83 8.87 -13.18 5.62
N HIS A 84 8.87 -14.40 6.15
CA HIS A 84 9.45 -15.56 5.46
C HIS A 84 8.66 -15.98 4.21
N LEU A 85 7.40 -15.54 4.09
CA LEU A 85 6.58 -15.77 2.90
C LEU A 85 7.04 -14.89 1.73
N LEU A 86 7.68 -13.76 2.03
CA LEU A 86 7.92 -12.70 1.06
C LEU A 86 9.20 -12.93 0.24
N PRO A 87 9.19 -12.55 -1.05
CA PRO A 87 10.41 -12.39 -1.84
C PRO A 87 11.36 -11.38 -1.19
N GLU A 88 12.67 -11.55 -1.40
CA GLU A 88 13.70 -10.75 -0.72
C GLU A 88 13.50 -9.24 -0.89
N TYR A 89 13.09 -8.79 -2.09
CA TYR A 89 12.90 -7.36 -2.37
C TYR A 89 11.70 -6.73 -1.65
N MET A 90 10.75 -7.52 -1.15
CA MET A 90 9.55 -7.02 -0.45
C MET A 90 9.73 -6.94 1.06
N LYS A 91 10.71 -7.64 1.62
CA LYS A 91 10.86 -7.84 3.07
C LYS A 91 11.11 -6.53 3.81
N ASP A 92 12.08 -5.75 3.35
CA ASP A 92 12.43 -4.46 3.95
C ASP A 92 11.22 -3.51 3.95
N PHE A 93 10.48 -3.46 2.83
CA PHE A 93 9.25 -2.67 2.73
C PHE A 93 8.16 -3.14 3.70
N TYR A 94 7.93 -4.45 3.81
CA TYR A 94 6.92 -5.01 4.70
C TYR A 94 7.19 -4.66 6.18
N ILE A 95 8.44 -4.74 6.63
CA ILE A 95 8.81 -4.31 7.99
C ILE A 95 8.49 -2.82 8.19
N LEU A 96 8.93 -1.96 7.26
CA LEU A 96 8.70 -0.51 7.36
C LEU A 96 7.21 -0.14 7.35
N MET A 97 6.39 -0.93 6.64
CA MET A 97 4.94 -0.81 6.65
C MET A 97 4.38 -1.13 8.04
N LEU A 98 4.80 -2.25 8.66
CA LEU A 98 4.39 -2.60 10.02
C LEU A 98 4.80 -1.53 11.04
N GLU A 99 6.05 -1.06 10.99
CA GLU A 99 6.56 0.04 11.82
C GLU A 99 5.74 1.33 11.62
N THR A 100 5.35 1.63 10.38
CA THR A 100 4.52 2.81 10.08
C THR A 100 3.15 2.71 10.74
N PHE A 101 2.51 1.54 10.71
CA PHE A 101 1.23 1.33 11.40
C PHE A 101 1.39 1.38 12.92
N GLN A 102 2.47 0.84 13.49
CA GLN A 102 2.77 0.98 14.90
C GLN A 102 2.90 2.47 15.30
N SER A 103 3.57 3.28 14.47
CA SER A 103 3.70 4.72 14.70
C SER A 103 2.35 5.46 14.73
N PHE A 104 1.32 4.94 14.05
CA PHE A 104 -0.03 5.51 14.13
C PHE A 104 -0.68 5.21 15.47
N GLU A 105 -0.49 4.01 16.01
CA GLU A 105 -1.00 3.63 17.33
C GLU A 105 -0.37 4.52 18.40
N ASP A 106 0.95 4.74 18.32
CA ASP A 106 1.69 5.60 19.24
C ASP A 106 1.21 7.06 19.15
N ALA A 107 1.01 7.58 17.93
CA ALA A 107 0.57 8.96 17.72
C ALA A 107 -0.88 9.22 18.16
N LEU A 108 -1.75 8.20 18.08
CA LEU A 108 -3.15 8.28 18.53
C LEU A 108 -3.28 8.11 20.05
N GLY A 109 -2.33 7.42 20.68
CA GLY A 109 -2.36 7.09 22.09
C GLY A 109 -3.35 5.95 22.42
N PRO A 110 -3.29 5.42 23.66
CA PRO A 110 -3.99 4.20 24.05
C PRO A 110 -5.51 4.29 23.94
N GLU A 111 -6.10 5.47 24.09
CA GLU A 111 -7.55 5.67 23.98
C GLU A 111 -8.08 5.59 22.55
N LYS A 112 -7.20 5.81 21.55
CA LYS A 112 -7.59 5.93 20.13
C LYS A 112 -6.85 4.97 19.21
N SER A 113 -5.88 4.20 19.72
CA SER A 113 -5.10 3.21 18.95
C SER A 113 -6.00 2.13 18.32
N TYR A 114 -7.15 1.82 18.91
CA TYR A 114 -8.17 0.93 18.32
C TYR A 114 -8.61 1.36 16.91
N ARG A 115 -8.46 2.64 16.55
CA ARG A 115 -8.75 3.14 15.18
C ARG A 115 -7.80 2.55 14.14
N VAL A 116 -6.58 2.21 14.52
CA VAL A 116 -5.60 1.57 13.61
C VAL A 116 -6.05 0.16 13.26
N LEU A 117 -6.72 -0.56 14.16
CA LEU A 117 -7.35 -1.84 13.84
C LEU A 117 -8.37 -1.70 12.70
N TYR A 118 -9.22 -0.66 12.76
CA TYR A 118 -10.16 -0.38 11.67
C TYR A 118 -9.46 0.02 10.37
N LEU A 119 -8.35 0.77 10.43
CA LEU A 119 -7.54 1.08 9.26
C LEU A 119 -6.92 -0.17 8.63
N LYS A 120 -6.36 -1.07 9.45
CA LYS A 120 -5.82 -2.37 9.01
C LYS A 120 -6.90 -3.21 8.32
N GLN A 121 -8.09 -3.29 8.92
CA GLN A 121 -9.25 -3.97 8.31
C GLN A 121 -9.69 -3.35 6.98
N ALA A 122 -9.77 -2.01 6.90
CA ALA A 122 -10.11 -1.31 5.66
C ALA A 122 -9.06 -1.53 4.56
N ALA A 123 -7.78 -1.50 4.92
CA ALA A 123 -6.69 -1.78 3.99
C ALA A 123 -6.72 -3.24 3.50
N SER A 124 -7.09 -4.20 4.36
CA SER A 124 -7.30 -5.60 3.97
C SER A 124 -8.49 -5.79 3.00
N ILE A 125 -9.44 -4.86 2.93
CA ILE A 125 -10.53 -4.88 1.93
C ILE A 125 -10.01 -4.39 0.57
N LEU A 126 -9.21 -3.32 0.54
CA LEU A 126 -8.53 -2.86 -0.69
C LEU A 126 -7.60 -3.96 -1.25
N HIS A 127 -6.99 -4.73 -0.35
CA HIS A 127 -6.15 -5.87 -0.65
C HIS A 127 -6.86 -7.04 -1.38
N ILE A 128 -8.16 -7.28 -1.15
CA ILE A 128 -8.93 -8.29 -1.91
C ILE A 128 -9.28 -7.76 -3.30
N ILE A 129 -9.64 -6.48 -3.40
CA ILE A 129 -10.20 -5.92 -4.63
C ILE A 129 -9.11 -5.73 -5.69
N TYR A 130 -7.93 -5.24 -5.32
CA TYR A 130 -6.93 -4.84 -6.32
C TYR A 130 -6.30 -6.02 -7.11
N PRO A 131 -5.86 -7.13 -6.48
CA PRO A 131 -5.33 -8.28 -7.20
C PRO A 131 -6.39 -9.05 -8.00
N LEU A 132 -7.64 -9.10 -7.51
CA LEU A 132 -8.75 -9.68 -8.26
C LEU A 132 -9.09 -8.84 -9.49
N MET A 133 -9.07 -7.51 -9.38
CA MET A 133 -9.32 -6.61 -10.50
C MET A 133 -8.18 -6.63 -11.52
N SER A 134 -6.91 -6.66 -11.09
CA SER A 134 -5.77 -6.79 -12.01
C SER A 134 -5.72 -8.17 -12.68
N ALA A 135 -5.96 -9.26 -11.94
CA ALA A 135 -6.06 -10.60 -12.50
C ALA A 135 -7.24 -10.75 -13.47
N LEU A 136 -8.40 -10.15 -13.17
CA LEU A 136 -9.55 -10.14 -14.08
C LEU A 136 -9.27 -9.28 -15.32
N TYR A 137 -8.61 -8.13 -15.17
CA TYR A 137 -8.26 -7.25 -16.28
C TYR A 137 -7.22 -7.89 -17.21
N VAL A 138 -6.17 -8.51 -16.65
CA VAL A 138 -5.16 -9.27 -17.39
C VAL A 138 -5.77 -10.50 -18.07
N HIS A 139 -6.68 -11.21 -17.40
CA HIS A 139 -7.40 -12.33 -17.99
C HIS A 139 -8.34 -11.88 -19.12
N GLU A 140 -9.06 -10.75 -18.95
CA GLU A 140 -9.90 -10.17 -20.00
C GLU A 140 -9.10 -9.66 -21.19
N SER A 141 -7.93 -9.04 -20.98
CA SER A 141 -7.09 -8.56 -22.09
C SER A 141 -6.47 -9.72 -22.86
N ILE A 142 -6.03 -10.79 -22.18
CA ILE A 142 -5.58 -12.04 -22.81
C ILE A 142 -6.71 -12.70 -23.61
N LEU A 143 -7.94 -12.76 -23.08
CA LEU A 143 -9.10 -13.28 -23.83
C LEU A 143 -9.46 -12.42 -25.04
N LYS A 144 -9.33 -11.09 -24.94
CA LYS A 144 -9.57 -10.15 -26.05
C LYS A 144 -8.49 -10.26 -27.14
N GLU A 145 -7.23 -10.50 -26.78
CA GLU A 145 -6.14 -10.71 -27.76
C GLU A 145 -6.21 -12.09 -28.45
N HIS A 146 -6.74 -13.11 -27.77
CA HIS A 146 -6.93 -14.45 -28.35
C HIS A 146 -8.27 -14.66 -29.05
N THR A 147 -9.20 -13.70 -29.00
CA THR A 147 -10.46 -13.73 -29.74
C THR A 147 -10.41 -12.74 -30.89
N VAL A 148 -9.74 -13.13 -31.98
CA VAL A 148 -10.09 -12.58 -33.31
C VAL A 148 -11.48 -13.13 -33.64
N ILE A 149 -12.52 -12.42 -33.22
CA ILE A 149 -13.84 -12.53 -33.82
C ILE A 149 -14.25 -11.12 -34.26
N VAL A 150 -14.18 -10.98 -35.58
CA VAL A 150 -14.77 -9.94 -36.43
C VAL A 150 -16.18 -9.59 -35.94
N ILE A 151 -16.51 -8.30 -35.90
CA ILE A 151 -17.65 -7.64 -36.57
C ILE A 151 -17.89 -6.28 -35.88
N ILE A 152 -17.53 -5.23 -36.62
CA ILE A 152 -18.07 -3.85 -36.73
C ILE A 152 -18.41 -3.12 -35.42
#